data_AF-A0A669DHB7-F1
#
_entry.id   AF-A0A669DHB7-F1
#
_cell.length_a   1.000
_cell.length_b   1.000
_cell.length_c   1.000
_cell.angle_alpha   90.00
_cell.angle_beta   90.00
_cell.angle_gamma   90.00
#
_symmetry.space_group_name_H-M   'P 1'
#
loop_
_entity.id
_entity.type
_entity.pdbx_description
1 polymer ?
#
loop_
_entity_poly.entity_id
_entity_poly.type
_entity_poly.pdbx_seq_one_letter_code
_entity_poly.pdbx_strand_id
1 'polypeptide(L)'
;MCNGRSHLLVQLIYITFFPVFVAQRVEVSPEVTGYLGHDVTLSCQLIQGPNHTNVTQVQWALQDEGGTGKKKVTLIVFNTMFGMNISESPLKERVAFDKHSLVIKALEMKDAGSYTCSISTFPSGTFEGTTKLVVEGKTVTGSIVFVAKIHHKGRKSILWSRL
;
A
#
# COMPACT_ATOMS: atom_id res chain seq x y z
N MET A 1 -54.90 -29.61 7.14
CA MET A 1 -54.02 -28.83 6.25
C MET A 1 -53.59 -27.55 6.95
N CYS A 2 -52.46 -27.53 7.66
CA CYS A 2 -51.73 -26.30 7.98
C CYS A 2 -50.38 -26.68 8.62
N ASN A 3 -49.35 -26.97 7.81
CA ASN A 3 -47.99 -27.17 8.32
C ASN A 3 -46.90 -26.54 7.41
N GLY A 4 -47.28 -25.84 6.33
CA GLY A 4 -46.33 -25.26 5.37
C GLY A 4 -45.85 -23.84 5.72
N ARG A 5 -46.71 -22.99 6.31
CA ARG A 5 -46.39 -21.59 6.61
C ARG A 5 -45.43 -21.41 7.80
N SER A 6 -45.53 -22.27 8.82
CA SER A 6 -44.64 -22.24 10.00
C SER A 6 -43.23 -22.69 9.66
N HIS A 7 -43.10 -23.75 8.84
CA HIS A 7 -41.80 -24.23 8.36
C HIS A 7 -41.05 -23.21 7.50
N LEU A 8 -41.75 -22.47 6.64
CA LEU A 8 -41.15 -21.40 5.82
C LEU A 8 -40.59 -20.26 6.67
N LEU A 9 -41.30 -19.87 7.73
CA LEU A 9 -40.84 -18.82 8.66
C LEU A 9 -39.64 -19.30 9.49
N VAL A 10 -39.64 -20.55 9.95
CA VAL A 10 -38.51 -21.14 10.68
C VAL A 10 -37.26 -21.27 9.78
N GLN A 11 -37.42 -21.65 8.52
CA GLN A 11 -36.31 -21.67 7.55
C GLN A 11 -35.75 -20.28 7.24
N LEU A 12 -36.61 -19.27 7.10
CA LEU A 12 -36.18 -17.89 6.88
C LEU A 12 -35.39 -17.34 8.08
N ILE A 13 -35.81 -17.65 9.31
CA ILE A 13 -35.09 -17.28 10.54
C ILE A 13 -33.70 -17.94 10.58
N TYR A 14 -33.60 -19.22 10.17
CA TYR A 14 -32.33 -19.95 10.17
C TYR A 14 -31.30 -19.38 9.19
N ILE A 15 -31.74 -18.87 8.03
CA ILE A 15 -30.87 -18.23 7.03
C ILE A 15 -30.38 -16.87 7.53
N THR A 16 -31.20 -16.11 8.26
CA THR A 16 -30.78 -14.83 8.86
C THR A 16 -29.85 -14.98 10.05
N PHE A 17 -29.82 -16.17 10.68
CA PHE A 17 -29.01 -16.46 11.86
C PHE A 17 -27.72 -17.23 11.53
N PHE A 18 -27.36 -17.37 10.25
CA PHE A 18 -26.06 -17.92 9.88
C PHE A 18 -24.96 -16.99 10.43
N PRO A 19 -24.08 -17.48 11.31
CA PRO A 19 -22.94 -16.69 11.75
C PRO A 19 -22.13 -16.30 10.52
N VAL A 20 -21.81 -15.02 10.38
CA VAL A 20 -20.89 -14.53 9.35
C VAL A 20 -19.56 -15.22 9.61
N PHE A 21 -19.23 -16.24 8.82
CA PHE A 21 -17.93 -16.88 8.86
C PHE A 21 -16.92 -15.91 8.25
N VAL A 22 -16.05 -15.34 9.09
CA VAL A 22 -14.93 -14.52 8.63
C VAL A 22 -13.95 -15.43 7.90
N ALA A 23 -13.82 -15.26 6.59
CA ALA A 23 -12.82 -15.98 5.81
C ALA A 23 -11.42 -15.42 6.11
N GLN A 24 -10.44 -16.31 6.22
CA GLN A 24 -9.04 -15.92 6.33
C GLN A 24 -8.63 -15.16 5.06
N ARG A 25 -7.99 -14.01 5.23
CA ARG A 25 -7.59 -13.15 4.11
C ARG A 25 -6.46 -12.21 4.49
N VAL A 26 -5.78 -11.67 3.49
CA VAL A 26 -4.90 -10.52 3.66
C VAL A 26 -5.70 -9.24 3.49
N GLU A 27 -5.52 -8.30 4.41
CA GLU A 27 -6.10 -6.98 4.38
C GLU A 27 -5.02 -5.93 4.10
N VAL A 28 -5.27 -5.12 3.07
CA VAL A 28 -4.39 -4.05 2.59
C VAL A 28 -5.24 -2.85 2.18
N SER A 29 -4.65 -1.66 2.17
CA SER A 29 -5.26 -0.52 1.49
C SER A 29 -5.18 -0.72 -0.02
N PRO A 30 -6.27 -0.56 -0.78
CA PRO A 30 -6.25 -0.75 -2.24
C PRO A 30 -5.41 0.32 -2.96
N GLU A 31 -5.41 1.54 -2.43
CA GLU A 31 -4.57 2.65 -2.90
C GLU A 31 -4.03 3.43 -1.71
N VAL A 32 -2.79 3.90 -1.82
CA VAL A 32 -2.13 4.77 -0.83
C VAL A 32 -1.46 5.92 -1.59
N THR A 33 -1.71 7.15 -1.14
CA THR A 33 -1.02 8.34 -1.66
C THR A 33 0.17 8.66 -0.76
N GLY A 34 1.37 8.61 -1.32
CA GLY A 34 2.60 9.08 -0.70
C GLY A 34 3.07 10.41 -1.30
N TYR A 35 3.93 11.11 -0.58
CA TYR A 35 4.46 12.41 -1.01
C TYR A 35 5.96 12.35 -1.25
N LEU A 36 6.43 13.03 -2.30
CA LEU A 36 7.84 13.12 -2.66
C LEU A 36 8.71 13.46 -1.42
N GLY A 37 9.79 12.70 -1.24
CA GLY A 37 10.77 12.87 -0.17
C GLY A 37 10.29 12.46 1.23
N HIS A 38 9.03 12.02 1.38
CA HIS A 38 8.50 11.50 2.65
C HIS A 38 8.51 9.98 2.65
N ASP A 39 8.43 9.40 3.85
CA ASP A 39 8.28 7.97 4.03
C ASP A 39 6.79 7.59 3.89
N VAL A 40 6.52 6.40 3.36
CA VAL A 40 5.18 5.82 3.29
C VAL A 40 5.19 4.41 3.85
N THR A 41 4.08 4.00 4.46
CA THR A 41 3.87 2.63 4.93
C THR A 41 2.72 1.99 4.16
N LEU A 42 3.00 0.86 3.53
CA LEU A 42 2.00 0.01 2.89
C LEU A 42 1.61 -1.09 3.89
N SER A 43 0.44 -0.94 4.50
CA SER A 43 -0.04 -1.87 5.52
C SER A 43 -0.41 -3.22 4.90
N CYS A 44 0.01 -4.32 5.54
CA CYS A 44 -0.46 -5.66 5.21
C CYS A 44 -0.75 -6.43 6.50
N GLN A 45 -1.95 -6.97 6.61
CA GLN A 45 -2.38 -7.70 7.81
C GLN A 45 -3.06 -9.01 7.43
N LEU A 46 -2.84 -10.05 8.23
CA LEU A 46 -3.56 -11.31 8.08
C LEU A 46 -4.77 -11.31 9.01
N ILE A 47 -5.96 -11.33 8.42
CA ILE A 47 -7.20 -11.57 9.14
C ILE A 47 -7.35 -13.08 9.31
N GLN A 48 -7.25 -13.54 10.55
CA GLN A 48 -7.36 -14.96 10.88
C GLN A 48 -8.77 -15.46 10.62
N GLY A 49 -8.87 -16.67 10.09
CA GLY A 49 -10.15 -17.38 9.96
C GLY A 49 -10.57 -18.07 11.26
N PRO A 50 -11.56 -18.97 11.18
CA PRO A 50 -12.05 -19.72 12.34
C PRO A 50 -10.98 -20.60 12.99
N ASN A 51 -10.05 -21.11 12.17
CA ASN A 51 -8.89 -21.88 12.63
C ASN A 51 -7.66 -20.98 12.62
N HIS A 52 -6.97 -20.88 13.75
CA HIS A 52 -5.75 -20.10 13.85
C HIS A 52 -4.63 -20.71 13.00
N THR A 53 -3.89 -19.85 12.32
CA THR A 53 -2.77 -20.24 11.46
C THR A 53 -1.53 -19.44 11.79
N ASN A 54 -0.40 -20.13 11.74
CA ASN A 54 0.89 -19.49 11.96
C ASN A 54 1.42 -18.94 10.64
N VAL A 55 1.84 -17.69 10.65
CA VAL A 55 2.59 -17.08 9.54
C VAL A 55 3.94 -17.76 9.48
N THR A 56 4.31 -18.26 8.30
CA THR A 56 5.63 -18.84 8.03
C THR A 56 6.51 -17.89 7.24
N GLN A 57 5.90 -17.07 6.38
CA GLN A 57 6.62 -16.12 5.55
C GLN A 57 5.77 -14.91 5.15
N VAL A 58 6.39 -13.75 5.03
CA VAL A 58 5.83 -12.54 4.41
C VAL A 58 6.75 -12.10 3.29
N GLN A 59 6.19 -11.78 2.14
CA GLN A 59 6.94 -11.31 0.98
C GLN A 59 6.28 -10.07 0.39
N TRP A 60 7.10 -9.08 0.02
CA TRP A 60 6.68 -7.92 -0.74
C TRP A 60 7.33 -7.92 -2.12
N ALA A 61 6.54 -7.61 -3.15
CA ALA A 61 7.03 -7.47 -4.52
C ALA A 61 6.40 -6.26 -5.21
N LEU A 62 7.21 -5.53 -5.99
CA LEU A 62 6.76 -4.50 -6.92
C LEU A 62 6.36 -5.16 -8.24
N GLN A 63 5.18 -4.82 -8.76
CA GLN A 63 4.78 -5.21 -10.09
C GLN A 63 5.42 -4.26 -11.10
N ASP A 64 6.28 -4.81 -11.95
CA ASP A 64 6.89 -4.09 -13.06
C ASP A 64 5.85 -3.92 -14.18
N GLU A 65 5.48 -2.67 -14.44
CA GLU A 65 4.54 -2.28 -15.50
C GLU A 65 5.27 -1.88 -16.81
N GLY A 66 6.61 -1.87 -16.83
CA GLY A 66 7.43 -1.34 -17.93
C GLY A 66 7.73 -2.30 -19.10
N GLY A 67 7.12 -3.50 -19.14
CA GLY A 67 7.42 -4.52 -20.16
C GLY A 67 6.21 -5.34 -20.65
N THR A 68 6.41 -6.14 -21.70
CA THR A 68 5.40 -7.01 -22.34
C THR A 68 4.88 -8.17 -21.46
N GLY A 69 5.22 -8.18 -20.17
CA GLY A 69 4.72 -9.14 -19.19
C GLY A 69 4.69 -8.55 -17.79
N LYS A 70 3.73 -8.99 -16.97
CA LYS A 70 3.60 -8.63 -15.55
C LYS A 70 4.73 -9.30 -14.73
N LYS A 71 5.95 -8.76 -14.77
CA LYS A 71 7.06 -9.27 -13.96
C LYS A 71 6.91 -8.74 -12.52
N LYS A 72 7.02 -9.61 -11.52
CA LYS A 72 7.09 -9.21 -10.10
C LYS A 72 8.57 -9.12 -9.69
N VAL A 73 9.00 -7.98 -9.15
CA VAL A 73 10.33 -7.78 -8.56
C VAL A 73 10.20 -7.88 -7.05
N THR A 74 10.76 -8.94 -6.47
CA THR A 74 10.77 -9.12 -5.00
C THR A 74 11.59 -8.02 -4.34
N LEU A 75 11.06 -7.43 -3.26
CA LEU A 75 11.71 -6.37 -2.49
C LEU A 75 12.22 -6.91 -1.15
N ILE A 76 11.34 -7.57 -0.39
CA ILE A 76 11.64 -8.13 0.93
C ILE A 76 11.01 -9.52 1.04
N VAL A 77 11.73 -10.43 1.68
CA VAL A 77 11.20 -11.71 2.17
C VAL A 77 11.55 -11.82 3.65
N PHE A 78 10.55 -11.98 4.51
CA PHE A 78 10.73 -12.33 5.91
C PHE A 78 10.20 -13.74 6.14
N ASN A 79 11.06 -14.64 6.61
CA ASN A 79 10.70 -15.99 7.01
C ASN A 79 10.88 -16.13 8.52
N THR A 80 9.95 -16.78 9.21
CA THR A 80 10.01 -16.88 10.68
C THR A 80 11.20 -17.69 11.20
N MET A 81 11.76 -18.59 10.39
CA MET A 81 12.93 -19.41 10.74
C MET A 81 14.24 -18.82 10.23
N PHE A 82 14.24 -18.25 9.02
CA PHE A 82 15.46 -17.76 8.35
C PHE A 82 15.68 -16.25 8.48
N GLY A 83 14.72 -15.52 9.06
CA GLY A 83 14.81 -14.08 9.24
C GLY A 83 14.48 -13.29 7.98
N MET A 84 14.94 -12.04 7.96
CA MET A 84 14.67 -11.07 6.91
C MET A 84 15.75 -11.08 5.82
N ASN A 85 15.33 -11.04 4.57
CA ASN A 85 16.17 -10.88 3.39
C ASN A 85 15.62 -9.74 2.51
N ILE A 86 16.46 -8.74 2.25
CA ILE A 86 16.15 -7.63 1.34
C ILE A 86 16.79 -7.93 -0.01
N SER A 87 15.97 -7.99 -1.05
CA SER A 87 16.39 -8.36 -2.41
C SER A 87 17.06 -7.20 -3.14
N GLU A 88 17.94 -7.53 -4.09
CA GLU A 88 18.54 -6.55 -4.98
C GLU A 88 17.45 -5.92 -5.87
N SER A 89 17.19 -4.63 -5.66
CA SER A 89 16.14 -3.88 -6.32
C SER A 89 16.43 -2.38 -6.27
N PRO A 90 15.78 -1.54 -7.11
CA PRO A 90 15.93 -0.09 -7.06
C PRO A 90 15.54 0.54 -5.71
N LEU A 91 14.83 -0.21 -4.86
CA LEU A 91 14.35 0.22 -3.55
C LEU A 91 15.17 -0.35 -2.38
N LYS A 92 16.19 -1.20 -2.62
CA LYS A 92 16.91 -1.97 -1.60
C LYS A 92 17.32 -1.17 -0.36
N GLU A 93 17.92 0.00 -0.56
CA GLU A 93 18.43 0.86 0.52
C GLU A 93 17.35 1.75 1.16
N ARG A 94 16.14 1.75 0.60
CA ARG A 94 15.02 2.61 1.01
C ARG A 94 13.83 1.82 1.55
N VAL A 95 13.89 0.50 1.56
CA VAL A 95 12.82 -0.33 2.14
C VAL A 95 13.15 -0.75 3.56
N ALA A 96 12.12 -0.78 4.40
CA ALA A 96 12.16 -1.38 5.72
C ALA A 96 10.91 -2.21 5.95
N PHE A 97 10.98 -3.11 6.92
CA PHE A 97 9.92 -4.04 7.25
C PHE A 97 9.43 -3.79 8.67
N ASP A 98 8.13 -3.57 8.84
CA ASP A 98 7.49 -3.43 10.15
C ASP A 98 6.34 -4.43 10.29
N LYS A 99 6.59 -5.48 11.08
CA LYS A 99 5.73 -6.67 11.29
C LYS A 99 5.43 -7.42 10.00
N HIS A 100 4.49 -6.94 9.19
CA HIS A 100 4.12 -7.48 7.88
C HIS A 100 4.05 -6.37 6.80
N SER A 101 4.21 -5.11 7.20
CA SER A 101 4.04 -3.93 6.36
C SER A 101 5.37 -3.52 5.72
N LEU A 102 5.29 -2.95 4.52
CA LEU A 102 6.44 -2.39 3.82
C LEU A 102 6.53 -0.89 4.09
N VAL A 103 7.67 -0.42 4.55
CA VAL A 103 7.97 1.00 4.65
C VAL A 103 8.91 1.37 3.51
N ILE A 104 8.55 2.37 2.72
CA ILE A 104 9.41 2.93 1.66
C ILE A 104 9.81 4.33 2.09
N LYS A 105 11.11 4.54 2.26
CA LYS A 105 11.69 5.80 2.72
C LYS A 105 11.94 6.76 1.57
N ALA A 106 11.81 8.05 1.85
CA ALA A 106 12.14 9.14 0.92
C ALA A 106 11.65 8.87 -0.51
N LEU A 107 10.32 8.90 -0.69
CA LEU A 107 9.68 8.56 -1.96
C LEU A 107 10.16 9.40 -3.14
N GLU A 108 10.32 8.72 -4.28
CA GLU A 108 10.56 9.29 -5.59
C GLU A 108 9.33 9.07 -6.50
N MET A 109 9.14 9.93 -7.51
CA MET A 109 8.01 9.78 -8.45
C MET A 109 7.97 8.41 -9.14
N LYS A 110 9.15 7.80 -9.38
CA LYS A 110 9.29 6.49 -10.01
C LYS A 110 8.91 5.32 -9.10
N ASP A 111 8.70 5.56 -7.81
CA ASP A 111 8.28 4.53 -6.86
C ASP A 111 6.77 4.26 -6.94
N ALA A 112 6.01 5.09 -7.67
CA ALA A 112 4.61 4.82 -7.94
C ALA A 112 4.44 3.48 -8.68
N GLY A 113 3.43 2.70 -8.30
CA GLY A 113 3.20 1.38 -8.88
C GLY A 113 2.38 0.47 -7.99
N SER A 114 2.19 -0.78 -8.43
CA SER A 114 1.40 -1.78 -7.71
C SER A 114 2.31 -2.70 -6.87
N TYR A 115 2.11 -2.71 -5.56
CA TYR A 115 2.90 -3.48 -4.60
C TYR A 115 2.06 -4.62 -4.04
N THR A 116 2.55 -5.86 -4.12
CA THR A 116 1.85 -7.04 -3.63
C THR A 116 2.52 -7.57 -2.37
N CYS A 117 1.72 -7.73 -1.32
CA CYS A 117 2.06 -8.48 -0.11
C CYS A 117 1.54 -9.92 -0.25
N SER A 118 2.40 -10.90 0.02
CA SER A 118 2.04 -12.32 0.09
C SER A 118 2.37 -12.85 1.49
N ILE A 119 1.37 -13.29 2.24
CA ILE A 119 1.53 -13.92 3.56
C ILE A 119 1.29 -15.42 3.42
N SER A 120 2.34 -16.21 3.62
CA SER A 120 2.26 -17.67 3.67
C SER A 120 2.02 -18.13 5.09
N THR A 121 1.10 -19.08 5.24
CA THR A 121 0.70 -19.65 6.52
C THR A 121 0.66 -21.18 6.42
N PHE A 122 0.77 -21.85 7.57
CA PHE A 122 0.53 -23.28 7.66
C PHE A 122 -0.65 -23.56 8.61
N PRO A 123 -1.60 -24.44 8.25
CA PRO A 123 -1.72 -25.20 6.99
C PRO A 123 -2.48 -24.47 5.86
N SER A 124 -2.98 -23.25 6.11
CA SER A 124 -3.95 -22.58 5.22
C SER A 124 -3.39 -22.01 3.91
N GLY A 125 -2.09 -22.15 3.65
CA GLY A 125 -1.46 -21.72 2.41
C GLY A 125 -1.19 -20.22 2.37
N THR A 126 -1.15 -19.66 1.16
CA THR A 126 -0.70 -18.28 0.90
C THR A 126 -1.87 -17.38 0.52
N PHE A 127 -1.88 -16.18 1.10
CA PHE A 127 -2.86 -15.14 0.85
C PHE A 127 -2.13 -13.90 0.31
N GLU A 128 -2.72 -13.22 -0.67
CA GLU A 128 -2.12 -12.03 -1.28
C GLU A 128 -3.06 -10.83 -1.22
N GLY A 129 -2.48 -9.64 -1.14
CA GLY A 129 -3.16 -8.36 -1.31
C GLY A 129 -2.26 -7.39 -2.04
N THR A 130 -2.85 -6.55 -2.90
CA THR A 130 -2.11 -5.57 -3.71
C THR A 130 -2.55 -4.16 -3.34
N THR A 131 -1.57 -3.29 -3.07
CA THR A 131 -1.73 -1.86 -2.83
C THR A 131 -1.15 -1.10 -4.00
N LYS A 132 -1.93 -0.19 -4.58
CA LYS A 132 -1.43 0.78 -5.56
C LYS A 132 -0.87 2.00 -4.84
N LEU A 133 0.41 2.28 -5.02
CA LEU A 133 1.05 3.49 -4.50
C LEU A 133 1.01 4.59 -5.56
N VAL A 134 0.39 5.71 -5.21
CA VAL A 134 0.45 6.95 -5.97
C VAL A 134 1.44 7.88 -5.28
N VAL A 135 2.34 8.52 -6.03
CA VAL A 135 3.31 9.48 -5.49
C VAL A 135 2.99 10.87 -6.01
N GLU A 136 2.78 11.81 -5.10
CA GLU A 136 2.49 13.21 -5.40
C GLU A 136 3.63 14.13 -4.98
N GLY A 137 3.89 15.18 -5.77
CA GLY A 137 4.77 16.27 -5.35
C GLY A 137 4.01 17.23 -4.43
N LYS A 138 4.58 17.57 -3.26
CA LYS A 138 4.10 18.75 -2.52
C LYS A 138 4.46 20.01 -3.33
N THR A 139 3.48 20.61 -3.99
CA THR A 139 3.62 21.98 -4.47
C THR A 139 3.52 22.92 -3.26
N VAL A 140 4.66 23.29 -2.69
CA VAL A 140 4.68 24.41 -1.74
C VAL A 140 4.30 25.65 -2.53
N THR A 141 3.03 26.05 -2.44
CA THR A 141 2.56 27.32 -2.98
C THR A 141 3.02 28.43 -2.04
N GLY A 142 4.34 28.57 -1.89
CA GLY A 142 4.97 29.69 -1.22
C GLY A 142 4.94 30.87 -2.17
N SER A 143 4.03 31.81 -1.93
CA SER A 143 3.77 32.99 -2.74
C SER A 143 5.06 33.73 -3.11
N ILE A 144 5.44 33.71 -4.39
CA ILE A 144 6.38 34.70 -4.90
C ILE A 144 5.59 35.99 -5.10
N VAL A 145 5.61 36.88 -4.11
CA VAL A 145 5.13 38.25 -4.28
C VAL A 145 6.21 39.04 -5.01
N PHE A 146 6.09 39.14 -6.33
CA PHE A 146 6.89 40.09 -7.10
C PHE A 146 6.37 41.51 -6.82
N VAL A 147 7.06 42.27 -5.98
CA VAL A 147 6.79 43.71 -5.86
C VAL A 147 7.41 44.40 -7.07
N ALA A 148 6.59 44.74 -8.06
CA ALA A 148 7.02 45.58 -9.17
C ALA A 148 7.28 47.00 -8.65
N LYS A 149 8.56 47.34 -8.46
CA LYS A 149 8.97 48.71 -8.13
C LYS A 149 9.08 49.52 -9.42
N ILE A 150 7.99 50.19 -9.84
CA ILE A 150 8.00 51.07 -11.00
C ILE A 150 8.71 52.37 -10.62
N HIS A 151 9.97 52.52 -11.05
CA HIS A 151 10.71 53.76 -10.90
C HIS A 151 10.44 54.67 -12.11
N HIS A 152 9.57 55.66 -11.95
CA HIS A 152 9.34 56.71 -12.95
C HIS A 152 10.48 57.75 -12.92
N LYS A 153 11.64 57.42 -13.50
CA LYS A 153 12.51 58.43 -14.15
C LYS A 153 13.50 57.74 -15.08
N GLY A 154 13.50 58.19 -16.33
CA GLY A 154 14.06 57.49 -17.48
C GLY A 154 15.54 57.09 -17.35
N ARG A 155 15.78 55.79 -17.19
CA ARG A 155 16.81 55.01 -17.89
C ARG A 155 16.53 53.53 -17.62
N LYS A 156 16.42 52.70 -18.67
CA LYS A 156 16.15 51.27 -18.52
C LYS A 156 17.36 50.58 -17.88
N SER A 157 17.20 50.07 -16.66
CA SER A 157 17.94 48.89 -16.20
C SER A 157 17.08 48.11 -15.21
N ILE A 158 16.87 46.83 -15.53
CA ILE A 158 16.24 45.85 -14.64
C ILE A 158 17.38 45.27 -13.81
N LEU A 159 17.45 45.60 -12.52
CA LEU A 159 18.41 45.00 -11.61
C LEU A 159 17.68 43.95 -10.76
N TRP A 160 17.97 42.67 -11.03
CA TRP A 160 17.54 41.58 -10.16
C TRP A 160 18.45 41.56 -8.93
N SER A 161 17.89 41.70 -7.73
CA SER A 161 18.62 41.41 -6.48
C SER A 161 17.94 40.24 -5.78
N ARG A 162 18.75 39.26 -5.38
CA ARG A 162 18.39 38.22 -4.41
C ARG A 162 18.47 38.84 -3.01
N LEU A 163 17.56 38.47 -2.13
CA LEU A 163 17.83 38.46 -0.69
C LEU A 163 18.63 37.20 -0.35
#